data_AF-A0A0K6G1A9-F1
#
_entry.id   AF-A0A0K6G1A9-F1
#
_cell.length_a   1.000
_cell.length_b   1.000
_cell.length_c   1.000
_cell.angle_alpha   90.00
_cell.angle_beta   90.00
_cell.angle_gamma   90.00
#
_symmetry.space_group_name_H-M   'P 1'
#
loop_
_entity.id
_entity.type
_entity.pdbx_description
1 polymer ?
#
loop_
_entity_poly.entity_id
_entity_poly.type
_entity_poly.pdbx_seq_one_letter_code
_entity_poly.pdbx_strand_id
1 'polypeptide(L)'
;MHPYSAASTSLIPSKTPLAVPPKYYSPERYRGLSCLAVGAGAGGSVNMLAKVIIVDYWGNAMLDTFVRPTEPVIDYRTAQTKITDEDLDGPQALPFAIVQARVIELISGYIIIGHSLWNDLSVLGIG
;
A
#
# COMPACT_ATOMS: atom_id res chain seq x y z
N MET A 1 40.29 -5.01 67.46
CA MET A 1 40.06 -3.69 66.83
C MET A 1 40.88 -3.61 65.56
N HIS A 2 40.29 -4.03 64.43
CA HIS A 2 40.74 -3.76 63.06
C HIS A 2 39.46 -3.74 62.18
N PRO A 3 39.05 -2.59 61.64
CA PRO A 3 37.87 -2.54 60.78
C PRO A 3 38.24 -2.90 59.33
N TYR A 4 37.37 -3.71 58.72
CA TYR A 4 37.36 -3.98 57.29
C TYR A 4 37.04 -2.70 56.51
N SER A 5 37.84 -2.41 55.48
CA SER A 5 37.57 -1.38 54.47
C SER A 5 36.52 -1.88 53.47
N ALA A 6 35.35 -1.24 53.42
CA ALA A 6 34.35 -1.49 52.38
C ALA A 6 34.54 -0.52 51.21
N ALA A 7 34.73 -1.08 50.02
CA ALA A 7 34.89 -0.34 48.77
C ALA A 7 33.58 0.34 48.34
N SER A 8 33.70 1.58 47.86
CA SER A 8 32.61 2.34 47.22
C SER A 8 32.33 1.79 45.82
N THR A 9 31.14 1.22 45.61
CA THR A 9 30.64 0.92 44.26
C THR A 9 29.64 1.99 43.87
N SER A 10 30.06 2.87 42.96
CA SER A 10 29.21 3.85 42.28
C SER A 10 28.11 3.13 41.48
N LEU A 11 26.85 3.36 41.84
CA LEU A 11 25.68 2.94 41.07
C LEU A 11 25.60 3.75 39.78
N ILE A 12 25.97 3.16 38.66
CA ILE A 12 25.69 3.69 37.32
C ILE A 12 24.21 3.37 37.04
N PRO A 13 23.33 4.35 36.75
CA PRO A 13 21.96 4.04 36.36
C PRO A 13 21.98 3.38 34.99
N SER A 14 21.44 2.16 34.90
CA SER A 14 21.22 1.50 33.61
C SER A 14 20.24 2.32 32.80
N LYS A 15 20.69 2.87 31.66
CA LYS A 15 19.83 3.42 30.61
C LYS A 15 19.06 2.26 29.96
N THR A 16 18.02 1.79 30.61
CA THR A 16 17.02 0.96 29.95
C THR A 16 16.27 1.88 28.99
N PRO A 17 16.25 1.64 27.67
CA PRO A 17 15.40 2.42 26.77
C PRO A 17 13.95 2.25 27.24
N LEU A 18 13.28 3.37 27.50
CA LEU A 18 11.85 3.36 27.80
C LEU A 18 11.16 2.65 26.63
N ALA A 19 10.62 1.46 26.88
CA ALA A 19 9.89 0.71 25.87
C ALA A 19 8.69 1.57 25.43
N VAL A 20 8.79 2.22 24.27
CA VAL A 20 7.64 2.87 23.66
C VAL A 20 6.69 1.74 23.31
N PRO A 21 5.51 1.64 23.96
CA PRO A 21 4.59 0.57 23.62
C PRO A 21 4.22 0.73 22.14
N PRO A 22 4.12 -0.38 21.38
CA PRO A 22 3.65 -0.30 20.01
C PRO A 22 2.33 0.46 19.96
N LYS A 23 2.25 1.47 19.09
CA LYS A 23 1.00 2.19 18.85
C LYS A 23 0.06 1.25 18.12
N TYR A 24 -0.84 0.63 18.87
CA TYR A 24 -1.97 -0.09 18.29
C TYR A 24 -3.01 0.93 17.87
N TYR A 25 -3.17 1.08 16.55
CA TYR A 25 -4.29 1.81 15.99
C TYR A 25 -5.52 0.92 15.94
N SER A 26 -6.70 1.54 16.04
CA SER A 26 -7.95 0.80 15.89
C SER A 26 -8.06 0.21 14.48
N PRO A 27 -8.77 -0.92 14.28
CA PRO A 27 -8.95 -1.57 12.98
C PRO A 27 -9.31 -0.60 11.84
N GLU A 28 -10.12 0.40 12.12
CA GLU A 28 -10.64 1.38 11.15
C GLU A 28 -9.54 2.27 10.56
N ARG A 29 -8.35 2.30 11.17
CA ARG A 29 -7.19 3.07 10.66
C ARG A 29 -6.45 2.35 9.53
N TYR A 30 -6.70 1.06 9.31
CA TYR A 30 -6.00 0.28 8.28
C TYR A 30 -6.84 0.15 7.01
N ARG A 31 -6.16 0.23 5.86
CA ARG A 31 -6.73 -0.06 4.54
C ARG A 31 -5.79 -0.97 3.78
N GLY A 32 -6.33 -2.04 3.19
CA GLY A 32 -5.59 -2.84 2.22
C GLY A 32 -5.65 -2.18 0.85
N LEU A 33 -4.52 -2.10 0.14
CA LEU A 33 -4.44 -1.60 -1.24
C LEU A 33 -3.72 -2.62 -2.11
N SER A 34 -4.26 -2.89 -3.29
CA SER A 34 -3.60 -3.65 -4.35
C SER A 34 -3.99 -3.08 -5.70
N CYS A 35 -3.01 -2.92 -6.59
CA CYS A 35 -3.24 -2.58 -7.98
C CYS A 35 -2.83 -3.74 -8.89
N LEU A 36 -3.52 -3.87 -10.02
CA LEU A 36 -3.05 -4.65 -11.16
C LEU A 36 -2.71 -3.67 -12.28
N ALA A 37 -1.59 -3.93 -12.93
CA ALA A 37 -1.07 -3.11 -14.00
C ALA A 37 -0.85 -3.93 -15.27
N VAL A 38 -1.25 -3.35 -16.39
CA VAL A 38 -0.91 -3.82 -17.74
C VAL A 38 0.31 -3.07 -18.26
N GLY A 39 0.89 -3.56 -19.35
CA GLY A 39 2.04 -2.98 -20.03
C GLY A 39 1.64 -2.03 -21.16
N ALA A 40 2.17 -0.82 -21.14
CA ALA A 40 2.11 0.18 -22.19
C ALA A 40 3.53 0.55 -22.69
N GLY A 41 3.61 1.40 -23.70
CA GLY A 41 4.89 1.86 -24.26
C GLY A 41 5.67 0.75 -24.99
N ALA A 42 6.92 1.03 -25.36
CA ALA A 42 7.73 0.11 -26.15
C ALA A 42 7.86 -1.26 -25.46
N GLY A 43 7.35 -2.30 -26.12
CA GLY A 43 7.35 -3.67 -25.61
C GLY A 43 6.57 -3.90 -24.32
N GLY A 44 5.63 -3.01 -23.94
CA GLY A 44 4.85 -3.15 -22.70
C GLY A 44 5.66 -2.87 -21.42
N SER A 45 6.77 -2.13 -21.55
CA SER A 45 7.72 -1.83 -20.47
C SER A 45 7.20 -0.85 -19.41
N VAL A 46 6.18 -0.05 -19.73
CA VAL A 46 5.59 0.93 -18.81
C VAL A 46 4.41 0.29 -18.10
N ASN A 47 4.41 0.30 -16.76
CA ASN A 47 3.27 -0.16 -15.98
C ASN A 47 2.16 0.90 -16.02
N MET A 48 0.96 0.50 -16.42
CA MET A 48 -0.24 1.33 -16.44
C MET A 48 -1.33 0.67 -15.62
N LEU A 49 -1.99 1.44 -14.74
CA LEU A 49 -3.05 0.94 -13.89
C LEU A 49 -4.21 0.36 -14.71
N ALA A 50 -4.66 -0.83 -14.35
CA ALA A 50 -5.76 -1.52 -15.01
C ALA A 50 -6.89 -1.93 -14.04
N LYS A 51 -6.55 -2.19 -12.78
CA LYS A 51 -7.53 -2.46 -11.71
C LYS A 51 -6.97 -1.99 -10.37
N VAL A 52 -7.84 -1.47 -9.51
CA VAL A 52 -7.50 -1.16 -8.11
C VAL A 52 -8.51 -1.80 -7.18
N ILE A 53 -8.01 -2.33 -6.07
CA ILE A 53 -8.81 -2.89 -5.00
C ILE A 53 -8.38 -2.23 -3.69
N ILE A 54 -9.35 -1.71 -2.94
CA ILE A 54 -9.19 -1.22 -1.58
C ILE A 54 -10.16 -1.98 -0.68
N VAL A 55 -9.64 -2.52 0.43
CA VAL A 55 -10.43 -3.22 1.44
C VAL A 55 -10.29 -2.57 2.81
N ASP A 56 -11.31 -2.73 3.64
CA ASP A 56 -11.23 -2.42 5.07
C ASP A 56 -10.44 -3.49 5.85
N TYR A 57 -10.32 -3.32 7.16
CA TYR A 57 -9.60 -4.26 8.03
C TYR A 57 -10.18 -5.68 8.03
N TRP A 58 -11.47 -5.84 7.79
CA TRP A 58 -12.15 -7.13 7.75
C TRP A 58 -12.11 -7.77 6.36
N GLY A 59 -11.52 -7.08 5.37
CA GLY A 59 -11.44 -7.54 3.99
C GLY A 59 -12.65 -7.19 3.14
N ASN A 60 -13.58 -6.36 3.62
CA ASN A 60 -14.71 -5.92 2.79
C ASN A 60 -14.20 -4.91 1.75
N ALA A 61 -14.62 -5.10 0.50
CA ALA A 61 -14.26 -4.20 -0.59
C ALA A 61 -14.91 -2.81 -0.39
N MET A 62 -14.06 -1.80 -0.32
CA MET A 62 -14.44 -0.39 -0.35
C MET A 62 -14.39 0.18 -1.77
N LEU A 63 -13.44 -0.31 -2.57
CA LEU A 63 -13.31 -0.03 -3.99
C LEU A 63 -12.81 -1.30 -4.67
N ASP A 64 -13.45 -1.70 -5.76
CA ASP A 64 -12.99 -2.75 -6.65
C ASP A 64 -13.43 -2.36 -8.06
N THR A 65 -12.51 -1.84 -8.87
CA THR A 65 -12.88 -1.25 -10.16
C THR A 65 -11.77 -1.40 -11.19
N PHE A 66 -12.19 -1.63 -12.44
CA PHE A 66 -11.32 -1.58 -13.60
C PHE A 66 -11.10 -0.12 -14.02
N VAL A 67 -9.95 0.13 -14.65
CA VAL A 67 -9.51 1.47 -15.03
C VAL A 67 -9.30 1.52 -16.52
N ARG A 68 -9.90 2.51 -17.17
CA ARG A 68 -9.72 2.73 -18.61
C ARG A 68 -8.26 3.08 -18.90
N PRO A 69 -7.62 2.48 -19.91
CA PRO A 69 -6.26 2.78 -20.31
C PRO A 69 -6.12 4.26 -20.68
N THR A 70 -5.02 4.89 -20.28
CA THR A 70 -4.67 6.25 -20.74
C THR A 70 -3.80 6.25 -21.99
N GLU A 71 -3.25 5.08 -22.33
CA GLU A 71 -2.40 4.80 -23.48
C GLU A 71 -2.78 3.43 -24.07
N PRO A 72 -2.39 3.09 -25.32
CA PRO A 72 -2.61 1.76 -25.86
C PRO A 72 -1.96 0.67 -25.00
N VAL A 73 -2.73 -0.37 -24.68
CA VAL A 73 -2.22 -1.56 -23.99
C VAL A 73 -1.44 -2.43 -24.98
N ILE A 74 -0.18 -2.70 -24.66
CA ILE A 74 0.73 -3.54 -25.47
C ILE A 74 0.80 -4.96 -24.91
N ASP A 75 0.71 -5.11 -23.59
CA ASP A 75 0.73 -6.42 -22.92
C ASP A 75 -0.21 -6.42 -21.72
N TYR A 76 -1.29 -7.20 -21.78
CA TYR A 76 -2.25 -7.33 -20.67
C TYR A 76 -1.71 -8.12 -19.48
N ARG A 77 -0.64 -8.91 -19.67
CA ARG A 77 -0.07 -9.79 -18.64
C ARG A 77 -1.13 -10.73 -18.06
N THR A 78 -2.05 -11.18 -18.92
CA THR A 78 -3.30 -11.87 -18.54
C THR A 78 -3.05 -13.14 -17.73
N ALA A 79 -1.91 -13.82 -17.92
CA ALA A 79 -1.56 -14.98 -17.11
C ALA A 79 -1.49 -14.64 -15.60
N GLN A 80 -1.00 -13.44 -15.27
CA GLN A 80 -0.86 -12.91 -13.91
C GLN A 80 -2.07 -12.06 -13.48
N THR A 81 -2.54 -11.17 -14.36
CA THR A 81 -3.56 -10.16 -14.03
C THR A 81 -4.99 -10.68 -14.16
N LYS A 82 -5.22 -11.68 -15.02
CA LYS A 82 -6.54 -12.15 -15.47
C LYS A 82 -7.39 -11.08 -16.18
N ILE A 83 -6.78 -9.95 -16.56
CA ILE A 83 -7.45 -8.84 -17.24
C ILE A 83 -7.49 -9.11 -18.75
N THR A 84 -8.65 -8.83 -19.35
CA THR A 84 -8.84 -8.79 -20.82
C THR A 84 -9.07 -7.36 -21.31
N ASP A 85 -9.15 -7.18 -22.62
CA ASP A 85 -9.52 -5.91 -23.24
C ASP A 85 -10.96 -5.50 -22.91
N GLU A 86 -11.90 -6.44 -22.85
CA GLU A 86 -13.29 -6.15 -22.49
C GLU A 86 -13.45 -5.63 -21.06
N ASP A 87 -12.59 -6.05 -20.14
CA ASP A 87 -12.57 -5.52 -18.76
C ASP A 87 -12.24 -4.02 -18.74
N LEU A 88 -11.40 -3.56 -19.66
CA LEU A 88 -10.83 -2.20 -19.67
C LEU A 88 -11.60 -1.22 -20.56
N ASP A 89 -12.29 -1.70 -21.59
CA ASP A 89 -13.18 -0.90 -22.46
C ASP A 89 -14.67 -1.07 -22.13
N GLY A 90 -15.01 -1.96 -21.20
CA GLY A 90 -16.37 -2.24 -20.78
C GLY A 90 -17.03 -1.12 -19.95
N PRO A 91 -18.36 -1.21 -19.71
CA PRO A 91 -19.10 -0.23 -18.94
C PRO A 91 -18.68 -0.15 -17.45
N GLN A 92 -17.95 -1.16 -16.96
CA GLN A 92 -17.46 -1.24 -15.58
C GLN A 92 -16.12 -0.54 -15.38
N ALA A 93 -15.40 -0.20 -16.47
CA ALA A 93 -14.13 0.50 -16.40
C ALA A 93 -14.36 2.01 -16.26
N LEU A 94 -13.70 2.60 -15.25
CA LEU A 94 -13.81 4.03 -14.96
C LEU A 94 -12.58 4.80 -15.50
N PRO A 95 -12.73 6.08 -15.89
CA PRO A 95 -11.60 6.92 -16.25
C PRO A 95 -10.57 7.03 -15.12
N PHE A 96 -9.28 6.97 -15.46
CA PHE A 96 -8.18 7.03 -14.48
C PHE A 96 -8.32 8.16 -13.46
N ALA A 97 -8.60 9.39 -13.90
CA ALA A 97 -8.72 10.54 -13.01
C ALA A 97 -9.82 10.38 -11.93
N ILE A 98 -10.94 9.71 -12.27
CA ILE A 98 -12.01 9.44 -11.33
C ILE A 98 -11.57 8.39 -10.30
N VAL A 99 -10.89 7.34 -10.76
CA VAL A 99 -10.38 6.28 -9.89
C VAL A 99 -9.31 6.81 -8.96
N GLN A 100 -8.35 7.58 -9.47
CA GLN A 100 -7.27 8.19 -8.70
C GLN A 100 -7.84 9.10 -7.59
N ALA A 101 -8.81 9.95 -7.89
CA ALA A 101 -9.45 10.81 -6.90
C ALA A 101 -10.12 9.99 -5.77
N ARG A 102 -10.86 8.93 -6.13
CA ARG A 102 -11.48 8.03 -5.14
C ARG A 102 -10.45 7.30 -4.28
N VAL A 103 -9.34 6.84 -4.89
CA VAL A 103 -8.26 6.20 -4.15
C VAL A 103 -7.66 7.16 -3.14
N ILE A 104 -7.32 8.39 -3.55
CA ILE A 104 -6.78 9.43 -2.67
C ILE A 104 -7.72 9.69 -1.49
N GLU A 105 -9.02 9.83 -1.75
CA GLU A 105 -10.03 10.01 -0.70
C GLU A 105 -10.05 8.86 0.31
N LEU A 106 -9.99 7.61 -0.18
CA LEU A 106 -10.09 6.42 0.66
C LEU A 106 -8.84 6.11 1.49
N ILE A 107 -7.66 6.57 1.04
CA ILE A 107 -6.37 6.23 1.68
C ILE A 107 -5.76 7.38 2.48
N SER A 108 -6.17 8.63 2.23
CA SER A 108 -5.58 9.80 2.90
C SER A 108 -5.79 9.76 4.42
N GLY A 109 -4.69 9.83 5.17
CA GLY A 109 -4.72 9.79 6.64
C GLY A 109 -4.91 8.39 7.25
N TYR A 110 -4.96 7.34 6.42
CA TYR A 110 -5.01 5.93 6.83
C TYR A 110 -3.63 5.25 6.77
N ILE A 111 -3.53 4.10 7.42
CA ILE A 111 -2.36 3.22 7.36
C ILE A 111 -2.61 2.22 6.23
N ILE A 112 -1.79 2.30 5.19
CA ILE A 112 -1.96 1.49 3.98
C ILE A 112 -1.10 0.24 4.09
N ILE A 113 -1.71 -0.91 3.82
CA ILE A 113 -1.09 -2.23 3.85
C ILE A 113 -1.21 -2.85 2.46
N GLY A 114 -0.12 -3.44 1.97
CA GLY A 114 -0.07 -4.09 0.67
C GLY A 114 1.28 -4.75 0.41
N HIS A 115 1.38 -5.54 -0.65
CA HIS A 115 2.63 -6.19 -1.02
C HIS A 115 3.40 -5.31 -2.01
N SER A 116 4.58 -4.81 -1.62
CA SER A 116 5.39 -3.92 -2.45
C SER A 116 4.66 -2.63 -2.87
N LEU A 117 4.06 -1.93 -1.88
CA LEU A 117 3.22 -0.73 -2.07
C LEU A 117 3.80 0.33 -3.01
N TRP A 118 5.12 0.45 -3.12
CA TRP A 118 5.74 1.36 -4.06
C TRP A 118 5.26 1.15 -5.50
N ASN A 119 5.04 -0.09 -5.92
CA ASN A 119 4.54 -0.41 -7.25
C ASN A 119 3.10 0.07 -7.44
N ASP A 120 2.25 -0.14 -6.43
CA ASP A 120 0.85 0.29 -6.45
C ASP A 120 0.74 1.83 -6.49
N LEU A 121 1.46 2.51 -5.59
CA LEU A 121 1.45 3.97 -5.50
C LEU A 121 2.06 4.63 -6.75
N SER A 122 3.06 3.98 -7.38
CA SER A 122 3.66 4.46 -8.62
C SER A 122 2.67 4.45 -9.78
N VAL A 123 1.91 3.36 -9.99
CA VAL A 123 0.91 3.29 -11.08
C VAL A 123 -0.32 4.16 -10.81
N LEU A 124 -0.58 4.48 -9.54
CA LEU A 124 -1.58 5.45 -9.13
C LEU A 124 -1.09 6.90 -9.28
N GLY A 125 0.21 7.14 -9.44
CA GLY A 125 0.80 8.49 -9.53
C GLY A 125 0.67 9.29 -8.24
N ILE A 126 0.73 8.64 -7.08
CA ILE A 126 0.52 9.26 -5.74
C ILE A 126 1.68 9.00 -4.76
N GLY A 127 2.86 8.63 -5.28
CA GLY A 127 4.08 8.36 -4.52
C GLY A 127 4.99 9.57 -4.34
#